data_AF-A0A3L6TG98-F1
#
_entry.id   AF-A0A3L6TG98-F1
#
_cell.length_a   1.000
_cell.length_b   1.000
_cell.length_c   1.000
_cell.angle_alpha   90.00
_cell.angle_beta   90.00
_cell.angle_gamma   90.00
#
_symmetry.space_group_name_H-M   'P 1'
#
loop_
_entity.id
_entity.type
_entity.pdbx_description
1 polymer ?
#
loop_
_entity_poly.entity_id
_entity_poly.type
_entity_poly.pdbx_seq_one_letter_code
_entity_poly.pdbx_strand_id
1 'polypeptide(L)'
;MEKGLGAVAISSNSIRTHPQDGPERMAEDAKLFKYPFPYLHDESQEVAKAFGAVCTPEFFLFKKDGRRPFELFYHGQFDDSRPSNNVPVTGRDLSRAIDCALSGQELPFVEKPRAARAKV
;
A
#
# COMPACT_ATOMS: atom_id res chain seq x y z
N MET A 1 -2.74 -16.15 2.56
CA MET A 1 -2.52 -15.59 1.21
C MET A 1 -2.84 -16.68 0.21
N GLU A 2 -4.04 -16.65 -0.35
CA GLU A 2 -4.46 -17.57 -1.41
C GLU A 2 -4.81 -16.77 -2.66
N LYS A 3 -4.58 -17.36 -3.84
CA LYS A 3 -4.81 -16.83 -5.20
C LYS A 3 -3.75 -15.90 -5.79
N GLY A 4 -2.46 -16.11 -5.52
CA GLY A 4 -1.40 -15.46 -6.32
C GLY A 4 -1.15 -13.97 -6.03
N LEU A 5 -1.67 -13.45 -4.91
CA LEU A 5 -1.36 -12.11 -4.41
C LEU A 5 -0.12 -12.14 -3.50
N GLY A 6 0.90 -11.37 -3.85
CA GLY A 6 1.99 -10.98 -2.95
C GLY A 6 1.77 -9.59 -2.39
N ALA A 7 2.15 -9.36 -1.13
CA ALA A 7 2.08 -8.05 -0.49
C ALA A 7 3.39 -7.74 0.24
N VAL A 8 3.76 -6.47 0.26
CA VAL A 8 4.89 -5.93 1.03
C VAL A 8 4.50 -4.53 1.50
N ALA A 9 4.78 -4.23 2.77
CA ALA A 9 4.69 -2.87 3.31
C ALA A 9 6.09 -2.27 3.36
N ILE A 10 6.22 -0.98 3.06
CA ILE A 10 7.50 -0.26 3.08
C ILE A 10 7.31 1.03 3.87
N SER A 11 8.14 1.25 4.90
CA SER A 11 8.26 2.52 5.61
C SER A 11 9.48 3.27 5.08
N SER A 12 9.25 4.47 4.55
CA SER A 12 10.31 5.40 4.10
C SER A 12 10.35 6.68 4.95
N ASN A 13 9.65 6.69 6.09
CA ASN A 13 9.59 7.83 6.99
C ASN A 13 10.98 8.06 7.64
N SER A 14 11.36 9.33 7.84
CA SER A 14 12.64 9.63 8.48
C SER A 14 12.57 9.34 9.98
N ILE A 15 13.39 8.39 10.46
CA ILE A 15 13.48 8.06 11.89
C ILE A 15 13.93 9.22 12.78
N ARG A 16 14.55 10.25 12.19
CA ARG A 16 14.94 11.47 12.92
C ARG A 16 13.72 12.30 13.32
N THR A 17 12.72 12.36 12.46
CA THR A 17 11.49 13.13 12.70
C THR A 17 10.37 12.26 13.27
N HIS A 18 10.38 10.97 12.95
CA HIS A 18 9.41 9.97 13.39
C HIS A 18 10.13 8.72 13.91
N PRO A 19 10.72 8.76 15.12
CA PRO A 19 11.47 7.64 15.69
C PRO A 19 10.65 6.34 15.81
N GLN A 20 9.33 6.47 15.92
CA GLN A 20 8.40 5.34 15.96
C GLN A 20 8.32 4.55 14.65
N ASP A 21 8.75 5.14 13.53
CA ASP A 21 8.74 4.49 12.22
C ASP A 21 10.08 3.80 11.91
N GLY A 22 10.95 3.64 12.92
CA GLY A 22 12.22 2.95 12.80
C GLY A 22 12.09 1.41 12.91
N PRO A 23 13.10 0.65 12.44
CA PRO A 23 13.04 -0.81 12.32
C PRO A 23 12.64 -1.56 13.59
N GLU A 24 13.06 -1.09 14.77
CA GLU A 24 12.73 -1.73 16.05
C GLU A 24 11.22 -1.69 16.33
N ARG A 25 10.62 -0.50 16.25
CA ARG A 25 9.18 -0.28 16.46
C ARG A 25 8.34 -0.92 15.35
N MET A 26 8.80 -0.84 14.10
CA MET A 26 8.16 -1.54 12.98
C MET A 26 8.10 -3.06 13.22
N ALA A 27 9.16 -3.65 13.78
CA ALA A 27 9.18 -5.09 14.10
C ALA A 27 8.25 -5.44 15.27
N GLU A 28 8.11 -4.55 16.26
CA GLU A 28 7.13 -4.68 17.34
C GLU A 28 5.70 -4.63 16.79
N ASP A 29 5.39 -3.65 15.94
CA ASP A 29 4.07 -3.50 15.30
C ASP A 29 3.73 -4.71 14.43
N ALA A 30 4.67 -5.18 13.60
CA ALA A 30 4.45 -6.35 12.76
C ALA A 30 4.10 -7.60 13.58
N LYS A 31 4.70 -7.77 14.77
CA LYS A 31 4.39 -8.86 15.70
C LYS A 31 3.04 -8.64 16.39
N LEU A 32 2.78 -7.43 16.87
CA LEU A 32 1.58 -7.06 17.61
C LEU A 32 0.32 -7.22 16.73
N PHE A 33 0.36 -6.66 15.51
CA PHE A 33 -0.73 -6.69 14.55
C PHE A 33 -0.69 -7.94 13.64
N LYS A 34 0.30 -8.82 13.83
CA LYS A 34 0.44 -10.10 13.12
C LYS A 34 0.40 -9.93 11.60
N TYR A 35 1.22 -9.03 11.08
CA TYR A 35 1.24 -8.77 9.64
C TYR A 35 1.58 -10.05 8.86
N PRO A 36 0.72 -10.45 7.91
CA PRO A 36 0.94 -11.66 7.11
C PRO A 36 1.91 -11.43 5.94
N PHE A 37 2.54 -10.25 5.87
CA PHE A 37 3.44 -9.81 4.81
C PHE A 37 4.71 -9.17 5.39
N PRO A 38 5.82 -9.13 4.64
CA PRO A 38 7.02 -8.40 5.05
C PRO A 38 6.74 -6.91 5.24
N TYR A 39 7.33 -6.33 6.30
CA TYR A 39 7.34 -4.89 6.55
C TYR A 39 8.79 -4.39 6.50
N LEU A 40 9.14 -3.69 5.42
CA LEU A 40 10.50 -3.29 5.09
C LEU A 40 10.74 -1.82 5.43
N HIS A 41 11.98 -1.49 5.79
CA HIS A 41 12.42 -0.11 6.02
C HIS A 41 13.30 0.36 4.85
N ASP A 42 12.91 1.48 4.23
CA ASP A 42 13.60 2.14 3.13
C ASP A 42 14.33 3.39 3.66
N GLU A 43 15.50 3.16 4.24
CA GLU A 43 16.29 4.20 4.90
C GLU A 43 16.75 5.32 3.95
N SER A 44 17.10 4.98 2.70
CA SER A 44 17.59 5.95 1.70
C SER A 44 16.46 6.76 1.05
N GLN A 45 15.21 6.34 1.24
CA GLN A 45 14.01 6.87 0.57
C GLN A 45 14.04 6.71 -0.95
N GLU A 46 14.97 5.92 -1.49
CA GLU A 46 15.10 5.75 -2.95
C GLU A 46 13.93 4.95 -3.51
N VAL A 47 13.40 3.99 -2.75
CA VAL A 47 12.21 3.22 -3.17
C VAL A 47 11.00 4.14 -3.21
N ALA A 48 10.76 4.95 -2.17
CA ALA A 48 9.68 5.93 -2.18
C ALA A 48 9.78 6.91 -3.36
N LYS A 49 10.98 7.42 -3.65
CA LYS A 49 11.22 8.32 -4.80
C LYS A 49 10.96 7.64 -6.13
N ALA A 50 11.43 6.39 -6.30
CA ALA A 50 11.24 5.62 -7.52
C ALA A 50 9.76 5.31 -7.80
N PHE A 51 8.96 5.07 -6.76
CA PHE A 51 7.52 4.84 -6.86
C PHE A 51 6.70 6.15 -6.93
N GLY A 52 7.33 7.31 -6.72
CA GLY A 52 6.63 8.59 -6.61
C GLY A 52 5.70 8.67 -5.40
N ALA A 53 6.02 7.93 -4.33
CA ALA A 53 5.24 7.91 -3.10
C ALA A 53 5.34 9.25 -2.38
N VAL A 54 4.19 9.77 -1.94
CA VAL A 54 4.07 11.08 -1.27
C VAL A 54 3.09 11.05 -0.10
N CYS A 55 2.39 9.93 0.16
CA CYS A 55 1.58 9.77 1.36
C CYS A 55 1.68 8.42 2.06
N THR A 56 1.20 8.36 3.31
CA THR A 56 1.09 7.14 4.09
C THR A 56 -0.32 7.11 4.74
N PRO A 57 -1.12 6.07 4.48
CA PRO A 57 -0.86 4.95 3.57
C PRO A 57 -0.95 5.36 2.09
N GLU A 58 -0.22 4.64 1.23
CA GLU A 58 -0.30 4.75 -0.23
C GLU A 58 -0.20 3.35 -0.85
N PHE A 59 -1.13 3.01 -1.74
CA PHE A 59 -1.27 1.64 -2.25
C PHE A 59 -0.95 1.57 -3.73
N PHE A 60 -0.03 0.67 -4.08
CA PHE A 60 0.31 0.32 -5.46
C PHE A 60 0.04 -1.16 -5.67
N LEU A 61 -0.83 -1.48 -6.63
CA LEU A 61 -1.10 -2.85 -7.06
C LEU A 61 -0.52 -3.04 -8.45
N PHE A 62 0.37 -4.02 -8.58
CA PHE A 62 0.92 -4.41 -9.87
C PHE A 62 0.33 -5.73 -10.31
N LYS A 63 -0.06 -5.81 -11.59
CA LYS A 63 -0.50 -7.04 -12.24
C LYS A 63 0.66 -7.61 -13.04
N LYS A 64 0.75 -8.94 -13.07
CA LYS A 64 1.69 -9.68 -13.92
C LYS A 64 0.94 -10.64 -14.82
N ASP A 65 1.11 -10.49 -16.13
CA ASP A 65 0.53 -11.38 -17.13
C ASP A 65 1.63 -12.27 -17.75
N GLY A 66 1.70 -13.51 -17.29
CA GLY A 66 2.67 -14.50 -17.77
C GLY A 66 4.13 -14.03 -17.61
N ARG A 67 4.82 -13.89 -18.75
CA ARG A 67 6.23 -13.46 -18.81
C ARG A 67 6.42 -11.95 -18.93
N ARG A 68 5.34 -11.16 -18.96
CA ARG A 68 5.44 -9.69 -19.05
C ARG A 68 5.99 -9.10 -17.74
N PRO A 69 6.61 -7.92 -17.81
CA PRO A 69 6.93 -7.13 -16.62
C PRO A 69 5.68 -6.87 -15.77
N PHE A 70 5.90 -6.50 -14.51
CA PHE A 70 4.83 -5.99 -13.67
C PHE A 70 4.35 -4.65 -14.22
N GLU A 71 3.04 -4.50 -14.33
CA GLU A 71 2.38 -3.29 -14.79
C GLU A 71 1.55 -2.71 -13.64
N LEU A 72 1.62 -1.39 -13.43
CA LEU A 72 0.80 -0.72 -12.41
C LEU A 72 -0.66 -0.85 -12.82
N PHE A 73 -1.43 -1.59 -12.03
CA PHE A 73 -2.83 -1.87 -12.29
C PHE A 73 -3.75 -1.01 -11.43
N TYR A 74 -3.36 -0.65 -10.21
CA TYR A 74 -4.12 0.26 -9.37
C TYR A 74 -3.22 1.11 -8.46
N HIS A 75 -3.48 2.42 -8.40
CA HIS A 75 -2.84 3.38 -7.50
C HIS A 75 -3.90 4.30 -6.89
N GLY A 76 -4.23 4.11 -5.61
CA GLY A 76 -5.32 4.86 -5.01
C GLY A 76 -5.57 4.59 -3.54
N GLN A 77 -6.79 4.91 -3.12
CA GLN A 77 -7.25 4.73 -1.74
C GLN A 77 -7.44 3.26 -1.35
N PHE A 78 -7.54 3.00 -0.04
CA PHE A 78 -8.00 1.69 0.44
C PHE A 78 -9.52 1.54 0.27
N ASP A 79 -10.25 2.57 0.69
CA ASP A 79 -11.70 2.72 0.62
C ASP A 79 -12.10 4.19 0.88
N ASP A 80 -13.39 4.46 1.04
CA ASP A 80 -13.95 5.80 1.30
C ASP A 80 -13.80 6.28 2.76
N SER A 81 -13.27 5.44 3.68
CA SER A 81 -13.09 5.82 5.09
C SER A 81 -12.00 6.87 5.26
N ARG A 82 -12.20 7.82 6.18
CA ARG A 82 -11.22 8.85 6.55
C ARG A 82 -11.31 9.08 8.06
N PRO A 83 -10.22 9.49 8.72
CA PRO A 83 -10.28 9.88 10.13
C PRO A 83 -11.30 11.00 10.42
N SER A 84 -11.60 11.82 9.41
CA SER A 84 -12.55 12.95 9.50
C SER A 84 -14.00 12.58 9.17
N ASN A 85 -14.29 11.32 8.80
CA ASN A 85 -15.63 10.89 8.45
C ASN A 85 -16.05 9.65 9.27
N ASN A 86 -17.36 9.38 9.28
CA ASN A 86 -17.94 8.22 9.98
C ASN A 86 -18.16 7.04 9.03
N VAL A 87 -17.40 6.95 7.92
CA VAL A 87 -17.51 5.84 6.99
C VAL A 87 -16.69 4.67 7.53
N PRO A 88 -17.28 3.47 7.70
CA PRO A 88 -16.54 2.30 8.17
C PRO A 88 -15.42 1.90 7.21
N VAL A 89 -14.32 1.39 7.77
CA VAL A 89 -13.23 0.78 7.00
C VAL A 89 -13.71 -0.54 6.39
N THR A 90 -13.50 -0.71 5.08
CA THR A 90 -13.96 -1.89 4.31
C THR A 90 -12.90 -2.44 3.35
N GLY A 91 -11.91 -1.65 2.93
CA GLY A 91 -10.95 -2.01 1.89
C GLY A 91 -11.56 -2.26 0.51
N ARG A 92 -12.77 -1.77 0.26
CA ARG A 92 -13.56 -2.11 -0.93
C ARG A 92 -12.85 -1.80 -2.24
N ASP A 93 -12.23 -0.64 -2.36
CA ASP A 93 -11.60 -0.19 -3.62
C ASP A 93 -10.39 -1.07 -3.96
N LEU A 94 -9.47 -1.25 -3.00
CA LEU A 94 -8.31 -2.10 -3.19
C LEU A 94 -8.69 -3.58 -3.38
N SER A 95 -9.67 -4.09 -2.63
CA SER A 95 -10.12 -5.48 -2.77
C SER A 95 -10.71 -5.75 -4.16
N ARG A 96 -11.53 -4.82 -4.68
CA ARG A 96 -12.07 -4.93 -6.05
C ARG A 96 -10.99 -4.87 -7.10
N ALA A 97 -9.99 -4.01 -6.94
CA ALA A 97 -8.86 -3.94 -7.85
C ALA A 97 -8.05 -5.25 -7.86
N ILE A 98 -7.82 -5.85 -6.69
CA ILE A 98 -7.19 -7.17 -6.56
C ILE A 98 -8.01 -8.24 -7.28
N ASP A 99 -9.31 -8.30 -7.04
CA ASP A 99 -10.19 -9.28 -7.69
C ASP A 99 -10.14 -9.17 -9.22
N CYS A 100 -10.21 -7.94 -9.76
CA CYS A 100 -10.10 -7.70 -11.20
C CYS A 100 -8.73 -8.11 -11.76
N ALA A 101 -7.65 -7.81 -11.04
CA ALA A 101 -6.29 -8.18 -11.45
C ALA A 101 -6.13 -9.71 -11.51
N LEU A 102 -6.66 -10.42 -10.52
CA LEU A 102 -6.61 -11.88 -10.43
C LEU A 102 -7.53 -12.58 -11.44
N SER A 103 -8.67 -11.97 -11.79
CA SER A 103 -9.61 -12.52 -12.77
C SER A 103 -9.28 -12.13 -14.22
N GLY A 104 -8.22 -11.35 -14.45
CA GLY A 104 -7.86 -10.86 -15.77
C GLY A 104 -8.79 -9.78 -16.34
N GLN A 105 -9.65 -9.19 -15.51
CA GLN A 105 -10.55 -8.11 -15.91
C GLN A 105 -9.85 -6.75 -15.91
N GLU A 106 -10.40 -5.78 -16.63
CA GLU A 106 -9.98 -4.38 -16.54
C GLU A 106 -10.54 -3.72 -15.28
N LEU A 107 -9.90 -2.64 -14.82
CA LEU A 107 -10.43 -1.84 -13.71
C LEU A 107 -11.77 -1.21 -14.12
N PRO A 108 -12.87 -1.51 -13.42
CA PRO A 108 -14.20 -1.02 -13.81
C PRO A 108 -14.51 0.38 -13.26
N PHE A 109 -13.53 1.08 -12.68
CA PHE A 109 -13.73 2.37 -12.02
C PHE A 109 -12.51 3.28 -12.12
N VAL A 110 -12.77 4.59 -12.02
CA VAL A 110 -11.74 5.62 -11.94
C VAL A 110 -11.11 5.58 -10.55
N GLU A 111 -9.79 5.56 -10.50
CA GLU A 111 -9.02 5.62 -9.27
C GLU A 111 -9.34 6.91 -8.50
N LYS A 112 -9.78 6.77 -7.24
CA LYS A 112 -9.98 7.93 -6.38
C LYS A 112 -8.65 8.32 -5.73
N PRO A 113 -8.34 9.63 -5.68
CA PRO A 113 -7.14 10.10 -5.04
C PRO A 113 -7.13 9.76 -3.55
N ARG A 114 -5.93 9.42 -3.07
CA ARG A 114 -5.61 9.12 -1.67
C ARG A 114 -5.99 10.25 -0.71
N ALA A 115 -6.26 9.89 0.54
CA ALA A 115 -6.37 10.86 1.64
C ALA A 115 -5.07 11.68 1.75
N ALA A 116 -5.18 12.94 2.19
CA ALA A 116 -4.14 13.98 2.04
C ALA A 116 -2.70 13.57 2.42
N ARG A 117 -1.74 14.21 1.71
CA ARG A 117 -0.26 14.12 1.75
C ARG A 117 0.36 13.55 3.05
N ALA A 118 1.33 12.64 2.90
CA ALA A 118 2.29 12.40 3.98
C ALA A 118 3.11 13.65 4.19
N LYS A 119 3.45 13.85 5.45
CA LYS A 119 4.54 14.70 5.86
C LYS A 119 5.83 13.92 5.58
N VAL A 120 6.34 14.03 4.35
CA VAL A 120 7.73 13.65 4.03
C VAL A 120 8.67 14.57 4.80
#